data_AF-A0A368KRK7-F1
#
_entry.id   AF-A0A368KRK7-F1
#
_cell.length_a   1.000
_cell.length_b   1.000
_cell.length_c   1.000
_cell.angle_alpha   90.00
_cell.angle_beta   90.00
_cell.angle_gamma   90.00
#
_symmetry.space_group_name_H-M   'P 1'
#
loop_
_entity.id
_entity.type
_entity.pdbx_description
1 polymer ?
#
loop_
_entity_poly.entity_id
_entity_poly.type
_entity_poly.pdbx_seq_one_letter_code
_entity_poly.pdbx_strand_id
1 'polypeptide(L)' 'AIDNVMIERLWRTLKYEEVYLKEYASGADCYQSLGEYLDYYDHRRRHQSLGRKTPWQVYRPDRSK' A
#
# COMPACT_ATOMS: atom_id res chain seq x y z
N ALA A 1 -4.47 19.59 4.63
CA ALA A 1 -3.34 19.34 3.69
C ALA A 1 -2.41 18.23 4.19
N ILE A 2 -2.95 17.20 4.85
CA ILE A 2 -2.24 15.96 5.25
C ILE A 2 -2.63 14.81 4.30
N ASP A 3 -3.65 15.02 3.48
CA ASP A 3 -4.27 13.99 2.66
C ASP A 3 -3.35 13.47 1.56
N ASN A 4 -2.56 14.34 0.92
CA ASN A 4 -1.69 13.92 -0.18
C ASN A 4 -0.38 13.26 0.31
N VAL A 5 0.18 13.67 1.46
CA VAL A 5 1.49 13.17 1.90
C VAL A 5 1.48 11.66 2.16
N MET A 6 0.35 11.10 2.59
CA MET A 6 0.20 9.65 2.79
C MET A 6 0.16 8.90 1.46
N ILE A 7 -0.61 9.42 0.50
CA ILE A 7 -0.71 8.88 -0.87
C ILE A 7 0.66 8.96 -1.57
N GLU A 8 1.36 10.08 -1.46
CA GLU A 8 2.70 10.26 -2.06
C GLU A 8 3.72 9.28 -1.49
N ARG A 9 3.72 9.04 -0.18
CA ARG A 9 4.59 8.04 0.46
C ARG A 9 4.27 6.62 0.01
N LEU A 10 2.98 6.29 -0.10
CA LEU A 10 2.53 5.00 -0.64
C LEU A 10 3.07 4.82 -2.06
N TRP A 11 2.83 5.78 -2.96
CA TRP A 11 3.28 5.70 -4.36
C TRP A 11 4.78 5.65 -4.51
N ARG A 12 5.53 6.38 -3.68
CA ARG A 12 6.99 6.28 -3.66
C ARG A 12 7.42 4.87 -3.28
N THR A 13 6.85 4.30 -2.24
CA THR A 13 7.24 2.98 -1.75
C THR A 13 6.88 1.86 -2.75
N LEU A 14 5.66 1.91 -3.29
CA LEU A 14 5.18 0.97 -4.30
C LEU A 14 6.06 0.98 -5.55
N LYS A 15 6.45 2.16 -6.05
CA LYS A 15 7.29 2.22 -7.24
C LYS A 15 8.66 1.56 -7.02
N TYR A 16 9.29 1.84 -5.88
CA TYR A 16 10.65 1.35 -5.60
C TYR A 16 10.70 -0.13 -5.20
N GLU A 17 9.68 -0.65 -4.52
CA GLU A 17 9.70 -2.02 -4.02
C GLU A 17 9.02 -3.03 -4.95
N GLU A 18 8.17 -2.57 -5.87
CA GLU A 18 7.34 -3.43 -6.71
C GLU A 18 7.57 -3.12 -8.19
N VAL A 19 7.23 -1.91 -8.65
CA VAL A 19 7.18 -1.57 -10.08
C VAL A 19 8.57 -1.47 -10.73
N TYR A 20 9.56 -0.90 -10.06
CA TYR A 20 10.91 -0.74 -10.63
C TYR A 20 11.76 -2.00 -10.55
N LEU A 21 11.37 -2.97 -9.72
CA LEU A 21 12.12 -4.22 -9.55
C LEU A 21 11.59 -5.35 -10.42
N LYS A 22 10.36 -5.23 -10.92
CA LYS A 22 9.69 -6.29 -11.67
C LYS A 22 9.51 -5.89 -13.13
N GLU A 23 9.76 -6.86 -14.00
CA GLU A 23 9.29 -6.82 -15.37
C GLU A 23 7.99 -7.63 -15.44
N TYR A 24 6.91 -6.97 -15.82
CA TYR A 24 5.59 -7.61 -15.92
C TYR A 24 5.41 -8.22 -17.31
N ALA A 25 5.02 -9.49 -17.36
CA ALA A 25 4.81 -10.18 -18.63
C ALA A 25 3.56 -9.67 -19.38
N SER A 26 2.58 -9.14 -18.64
CA SER A 26 1.35 -8.57 -19.21
C SER A 26 0.71 -7.56 -18.25
N GLY A 27 -0.27 -6.79 -18.74
CA GLY A 27 -1.04 -5.89 -17.89
C GLY A 27 -1.83 -6.60 -16.79
N ALA A 28 -2.29 -7.84 -17.05
CA ALA A 28 -2.98 -8.65 -16.05
C ALA A 28 -2.05 -9.09 -14.91
N ASP A 29 -0.82 -9.45 -15.26
CA ASP A 29 0.24 -9.82 -14.32
C ASP A 29 0.63 -8.63 -13.42
N CYS A 30 0.75 -7.44 -14.01
CA CYS A 30 0.93 -6.19 -13.28
C CYS A 30 -0.23 -5.92 -12.31
N TYR A 31 -1.47 -6.07 -12.76
CA TYR A 31 -2.65 -5.85 -11.92
C TYR A 31 -2.68 -6.80 -10.72
N GLN A 32 -2.40 -8.08 -10.94
CA GLN A 32 -2.34 -9.09 -9.88
C GLN A 32 -1.23 -8.76 -8.87
N SER A 33 -0.01 -8.52 -9.36
CA SER A 33 1.15 -8.21 -8.51
C SER A 33 0.95 -6.94 -7.67
N LEU A 34 0.36 -5.89 -8.27
CA LEU A 34 0.00 -4.68 -7.54
C LEU A 34 -1.06 -4.94 -6.48
N GLY A 35 -2.06 -5.78 -6.77
CA GLY A 35 -3.08 -6.18 -5.80
C GLY A 35 -2.48 -6.90 -4.59
N GLU A 36 -1.57 -7.83 -4.82
CA GLU A 36 -0.85 -8.56 -3.76
C GLU A 36 0.03 -7.61 -2.92
N TYR A 37 0.74 -6.70 -3.57
CA TYR A 37 1.56 -5.71 -2.88
C TYR A 37 0.72 -4.78 -2.01
N LEU A 38 -0.43 -4.32 -2.51
CA LEU A 38 -1.34 -3.45 -1.75
C LEU A 38 -1.98 -4.18 -0.56
N ASP A 39 -2.37 -5.45 -0.71
CA ASP A 39 -2.83 -6.28 0.42
C ASP A 39 -1.76 -6.37 1.52
N TYR A 40 -0.51 -6.65 1.12
CA TYR A 40 0.62 -6.66 2.03
C TYR A 40 0.80 -5.30 2.73
N TYR A 41 0.76 -4.21 1.98
CA TYR A 41 0.97 -2.85 2.51
C TYR A 41 -0.11 -2.46 3.54
N ASP A 42 -1.37 -2.81 3.28
CA ASP A 42 -2.52 -2.41 4.10
C ASP A 42 -2.71 -3.30 5.34
N HIS A 43 -2.51 -4.63 5.19
CA HIS A 43 -2.85 -5.59 6.23
C HIS A 43 -1.66 -6.16 7.00
N ARG A 44 -0.44 -6.10 6.44
CA ARG A 44 0.73 -6.80 7.01
C ARG A 44 1.89 -5.87 7.34
N ARG A 45 2.12 -4.83 6.52
CA ARG A 45 3.23 -3.90 6.73
C ARG A 45 2.96 -2.97 7.91
N ARG A 46 3.87 -2.99 8.89
CA ARG A 46 3.85 -2.08 10.03
C ARG A 46 4.58 -0.79 9.69
N HIS A 47 3.93 0.35 9.93
CA HIS A 47 4.48 1.67 9.60
C HIS A 47 4.90 2.40 10.86
N GLN A 48 6.15 2.88 10.92
CA GLN A 48 6.63 3.64 12.09
C GLN A 48 5.82 4.91 12.33
N SER A 49 5.41 5.60 11.25
CA SER A 49 4.54 6.77 11.32
C SER A 49 3.14 6.46 11.87
N LEU A 50 2.72 5.20 11.87
CA LEU A 50 1.45 4.72 12.42
C LEU A 50 1.65 4.01 13.78
N GLY A 51 2.76 4.26 14.48
CA GLY A 51 3.05 3.60 15.76
C GLY A 51 3.25 2.09 15.63
N ARG A 52 3.85 1.65 14.51
CA ARG A 52 4.06 0.23 14.14
C ARG A 52 2.76 -0.55 13.93
N LYS A 53 1.64 0.14 13.67
CA LYS A 53 0.39 -0.45 13.22
C LYS A 53 0.33 -0.51 11.68
N THR A 54 -0.59 -1.30 11.16
CA THR A 54 -0.89 -1.34 9.72
C THR A 54 -1.89 -0.25 9.36
N PRO A 55 -1.98 0.19 8.09
CA PRO A 55 -2.97 1.17 7.67
C PRO A 55 -4.39 0.71 7.98
N TRP A 56 -4.70 -0.57 7.76
CA TRP A 56 -5.99 -1.17 8.13
C TRP A 56 -6.33 -0.97 9.61
N GLN A 57 -5.37 -1.15 10.52
CA GLN A 57 -5.62 -1.00 11.96
C GLN A 57 -5.89 0.45 12.40
N VAL A 58 -5.47 1.44 11.61
CA VAL A 58 -5.61 2.86 11.94
C VAL A 58 -6.81 3.49 11.24
N TYR A 59 -7.03 3.13 9.99
CA TYR A 59 -7.99 3.80 9.12
C TYR A 59 -9.24 2.97 8.83
N ARG A 60 -9.36 1.74 9.35
CA ARG A 60 -10.57 0.95 9.18
C ARG A 60 -11.79 1.79 9.61
N PRO A 61 -12.70 2.15 8.68
CA PRO A 61 -13.94 2.77 9.08
C PRO A 61 -14.69 1.76 9.91
N ASP A 62 -15.12 2.18 11.09
CA ASP A 62 -16.09 1.42 11.85
C ASP A 62 -17.32 1.23 10.96
N ARG A 63 -17.62 -0.02 10.59
CA ARG A 63 -18.77 -0.35 9.73
C ARG A 63 -20.09 -0.31 10.50
N SER A 64 -20.12 0.13 11.76
CA SER A 64 -21.36 0.36 12.49
C SER A 64 -21.88 1.78 12.24
N LYS A 65 -22.40 2.00 11.03
CA LYS A 65 -23.47 2.96 10.76
C LYS A 65 -24.34 2.46 9.63
#